data_AF-A0A6A1Q1Y8-F1
#
_entry.id   AF-A0A6A1Q1Y8-F1
#
_cell.length_a   1.000
_cell.length_b   1.000
_cell.length_c   1.000
_cell.angle_alpha   90.00
_cell.angle_beta   90.00
_cell.angle_gamma   90.00
#
_symmetry.space_group_name_H-M   'P 1'
#
loop_
_entity.id
_entity.type
_entity.pdbx_description
1 polymer ?
#
loop_
_entity_poly.entity_id
_entity_poly.type
_entity_poly.pdbx_seq_one_letter_code
_entity_poly.pdbx_strand_id
1 'polypeptide(L)'
;QAFVTLTTNDAYAKGALVLGSSLKQHRTTRRLAVLVTPQVSDSMRKTLETIFDEVIMVDVLDSGDSAHLTLMKRPELGVTLTKLHCWSLTQYSKCVFMDADTLVLANIDDLFEREELSAAPDPGWPDCFNSGVFVYQPSVETYNQLLHLASEQGSFD
;
A
#
# COMPACT_ATOMS: atom_id res chain seq x y z
N GLN A 1 9.78 -9.56 5.16
CA GLN A 1 8.45 -9.20 5.67
C GLN A 1 8.45 -7.72 6.01
N ALA A 2 7.41 -7.00 5.64
CA ALA A 2 7.33 -5.55 5.85
C ALA A 2 5.90 -5.08 6.13
N PHE A 3 5.78 -3.96 6.85
CA PHE A 3 4.59 -3.11 6.76
C PHE A 3 4.75 -2.19 5.55
N VAL A 4 3.68 -2.04 4.79
CA VAL A 4 3.65 -1.24 3.55
C VAL A 4 2.53 -0.22 3.64
N THR A 5 2.82 1.04 3.33
CA THR A 5 1.81 2.11 3.21
C THR A 5 1.97 2.83 1.87
N LEU A 6 0.98 3.61 1.48
CA LEU A 6 1.01 4.46 0.29
C LEU A 6 0.80 5.93 0.68
N THR A 7 1.50 6.83 0.00
CA THR A 7 1.14 8.25 -0.04
C THR A 7 1.24 8.81 -1.44
N THR A 8 0.18 9.52 -1.87
CA THR A 8 0.08 10.10 -3.23
C THR A 8 0.28 11.62 -3.25
N ASN A 9 0.44 12.26 -2.08
CA ASN A 9 0.66 13.69 -1.93
C ASN A 9 1.21 14.03 -0.53
N ASP A 10 1.61 15.29 -0.32
CA ASP A 10 2.19 15.74 0.95
C ASP A 10 1.23 15.71 2.14
N ALA A 11 -0.10 15.74 1.91
CA ALA A 11 -1.06 15.67 3.01
C ALA A 11 -1.10 14.25 3.60
N TYR A 12 -1.24 13.23 2.74
CA TYR A 12 -1.19 11.82 3.16
C TYR A 12 0.19 11.40 3.67
N ALA A 13 1.26 12.03 3.19
CA ALA A 13 2.61 11.73 3.67
C ALA A 13 2.77 12.02 5.17
N LYS A 14 2.04 13.00 5.72
CA LYS A 14 1.99 13.25 7.17
C LYS A 14 1.38 12.06 7.91
N GLY A 15 0.31 11.49 7.38
CA GLY A 15 -0.30 10.26 7.91
C GLY A 15 0.68 9.08 7.88
N ALA A 16 1.36 8.87 6.74
CA ALA A 16 2.38 7.84 6.61
C ALA A 16 3.53 8.02 7.64
N LEU A 17 3.98 9.25 7.89
CA LEU A 17 4.98 9.55 8.92
C LEU A 17 4.49 9.19 10.33
N VAL A 18 3.24 9.50 10.65
CA VAL A 18 2.61 9.14 11.93
C VAL A 18 2.50 7.62 12.07
N LEU A 19 2.01 6.94 11.03
CA LEU A 19 1.89 5.48 10.98
C LEU A 19 3.26 4.81 11.19
N GLY A 20 4.28 5.16 10.40
CA GLY A 20 5.62 4.61 10.52
C GLY A 20 6.25 4.89 11.89
N SER A 21 6.01 6.08 12.45
CA SER A 21 6.47 6.41 13.81
C SER A 21 5.79 5.55 14.88
N SER A 22 4.48 5.32 14.76
CA SER A 22 3.72 4.48 15.69
C SER A 22 4.18 3.01 15.66
N LEU A 23 4.46 2.47 14.47
CA LEU A 23 5.05 1.14 14.31
C LEU A 23 6.41 1.02 15.00
N LYS A 24 7.31 2.01 14.82
CA LYS A 24 8.60 2.05 15.51
C LYS A 24 8.45 2.19 17.02
N GLN A 25 7.53 3.04 17.48
CA GLN A 25 7.24 3.24 18.90
C GLN A 25 6.81 1.93 19.57
N HIS A 26 6.01 1.12 18.88
CA HIS A 26 5.60 -0.22 19.32
C HIS A 26 6.59 -1.32 18.96
N ARG A 27 7.82 -0.96 18.60
CA ARG A 27 8.96 -1.85 18.41
C ARG A 27 8.68 -2.98 17.43
N THR A 28 8.04 -2.67 16.30
CA THR A 28 7.96 -3.64 15.22
C THR A 28 9.36 -4.16 14.88
N THR A 29 9.43 -5.45 14.65
CA THR A 29 10.65 -6.14 14.25
C THR A 29 10.76 -6.23 12.72
N ARG A 30 9.75 -5.74 11.97
CA ARG A 30 9.66 -5.88 10.52
C ARG A 30 10.06 -4.59 9.80
N ARG A 31 10.35 -4.69 8.51
CA ARG A 31 10.73 -3.53 7.72
C ARG A 31 9.55 -2.61 7.46
N LEU A 32 9.82 -1.33 7.22
CA LEU A 32 8.83 -0.33 6.87
C LEU A 32 9.06 0.17 5.43
N ALA A 33 8.13 -0.12 4.52
CA ALA A 33 8.18 0.38 3.16
C ALA A 33 7.02 1.38 2.92
N VAL A 34 7.29 2.40 2.11
CA VAL A 34 6.27 3.35 1.65
C VAL A 34 6.33 3.51 0.14
N LEU A 35 5.19 3.33 -0.50
CA LEU A 35 4.99 3.70 -1.90
C LEU A 35 4.72 5.21 -1.97
N VAL A 36 5.38 5.90 -2.89
CA VAL A 36 5.23 7.34 -3.10
C VAL A 36 5.00 7.63 -4.57
N THR A 37 4.17 8.62 -4.89
CA THR A 37 4.02 9.10 -6.26
C THR A 37 4.93 10.32 -6.52
N PRO A 38 5.15 10.70 -7.80
CA PRO A 38 5.92 11.90 -8.13
C PRO A 38 5.38 13.19 -7.50
N GLN A 39 4.08 13.25 -7.17
CA GLN A 39 3.42 14.43 -6.58
C GLN A 39 3.81 14.68 -5.12
N VAL A 40 4.42 13.71 -4.43
CA VAL A 40 5.02 13.93 -3.11
C VAL A 40 6.27 14.79 -3.28
N SER A 41 6.42 15.87 -2.52
CA SER A 41 7.57 16.77 -2.67
C SER A 41 8.88 16.11 -2.26
N ASP A 42 10.00 16.56 -2.82
CA ASP A 42 11.33 16.04 -2.46
C ASP A 42 11.65 16.21 -0.97
N SER A 43 11.22 17.32 -0.37
CA SER A 43 11.38 17.54 1.07
C SER A 43 10.59 16.52 1.89
N MET A 44 9.38 16.17 1.43
CA MET A 44 8.57 15.17 2.09
C MET A 44 9.14 13.76 1.89
N ARG A 45 9.61 13.41 0.67
CA ARG A 45 10.32 12.16 0.39
C ARG A 45 11.54 11.98 1.30
N LYS A 46 12.40 12.99 1.42
CA LYS A 46 13.54 12.98 2.35
C LYS A 46 13.12 12.77 3.81
N THR A 47 11.97 13.31 4.20
CA THR A 47 11.44 13.11 5.56
C THR A 47 10.97 11.67 5.74
N LEU A 48 10.29 11.09 4.74
CA LEU A 48 9.89 9.68 4.74
C LEU A 48 11.11 8.75 4.86
N GLU A 49 12.21 9.04 4.18
CA GLU A 49 13.47 8.26 4.27
C GLU A 49 14.07 8.21 5.70
N THR A 50 13.68 9.11 6.60
CA THR A 50 14.12 9.04 8.01
C THR A 50 13.31 8.04 8.84
N ILE A 51 12.09 7.73 8.40
CA ILE A 51 11.16 6.83 9.10
C ILE A 51 11.10 5.47 8.42
N PHE A 52 11.00 5.43 7.10
CA PHE A 52 10.85 4.21 6.33
C PHE A 52 12.21 3.65 5.94
N ASP A 53 12.28 2.33 5.92
CA ASP A 53 13.44 1.59 5.46
C ASP A 53 13.61 1.65 3.94
N GLU A 54 12.48 1.70 3.22
CA GLU A 54 12.41 1.78 1.77
C GLU A 54 11.33 2.79 1.35
N VAL A 55 11.70 3.75 0.51
CA VAL A 55 10.79 4.71 -0.14
C VAL A 55 10.79 4.39 -1.63
N ILE A 56 9.67 3.90 -2.14
CA ILE A 56 9.56 3.33 -3.49
C ILE A 56 8.67 4.22 -4.33
N MET A 57 9.25 4.81 -5.37
CA MET A 57 8.51 5.66 -6.28
C MET A 57 7.69 4.82 -7.26
N VAL A 58 6.41 5.12 -7.37
CA VAL A 58 5.45 4.51 -8.30
C VAL A 58 4.86 5.62 -9.15
N ASP A 59 5.02 5.53 -10.46
CA ASP A 59 4.47 6.49 -11.42
C ASP A 59 3.59 5.78 -12.46
N VAL A 60 2.31 5.60 -12.12
CA VAL A 60 1.32 5.00 -13.03
C VAL A 60 1.05 5.83 -14.29
N LEU A 61 1.47 7.10 -14.32
CA LEU A 61 1.37 7.95 -15.50
C LEU A 61 2.54 7.73 -16.48
N ASP A 62 3.63 7.10 -16.04
CA ASP A 62 4.69 6.68 -16.95
C ASP A 62 4.16 5.60 -17.91
N SER A 63 4.35 5.81 -19.20
CA SER A 63 4.00 4.84 -20.25
C SER A 63 4.70 3.48 -20.09
N GLY A 64 5.82 3.42 -19.37
CA GLY A 64 6.52 2.19 -19.02
C GLY A 64 5.90 1.44 -17.84
N ASP A 65 4.94 2.05 -17.12
CA ASP A 65 4.29 1.40 -15.99
C ASP A 65 3.26 0.37 -16.45
N SER A 66 3.34 -0.83 -15.87
CA SER A 66 2.42 -1.93 -16.16
C SER A 66 0.93 -1.61 -15.94
N ALA A 67 0.60 -0.65 -15.07
CA ALA A 67 -0.77 -0.21 -14.81
C ALA A 67 -1.23 0.92 -15.75
N HIS A 68 -0.34 1.50 -16.56
CA HIS A 68 -0.65 2.68 -17.40
C HIS A 68 -1.81 2.44 -18.36
N LEU A 69 -1.84 1.28 -19.04
CA LEU A 69 -2.92 0.94 -19.97
C LEU A 69 -4.27 0.79 -19.25
N THR A 70 -4.26 0.18 -18.06
CA THR A 70 -5.45 0.05 -17.21
C THR A 70 -5.91 1.44 -16.76
N LEU A 71 -4.99 2.32 -16.38
CA LEU A 71 -5.28 3.70 -16.01
C LEU A 71 -5.92 4.49 -17.16
N MET A 72 -5.43 4.33 -18.39
CA MET A 72 -6.02 4.97 -19.57
C MET A 72 -7.45 4.49 -19.84
N LYS A 73 -7.76 3.22 -19.54
CA LYS A 73 -9.11 2.66 -19.64
C LYS A 73 -10.02 3.11 -18.49
N ARG A 74 -9.45 3.35 -17.30
CA ARG A 74 -10.13 3.61 -16.02
C ARG A 74 -9.41 4.72 -15.22
N PRO A 75 -9.48 5.99 -15.66
CA PRO A 75 -8.73 7.08 -15.03
C PRO A 75 -9.11 7.33 -13.56
N GLU A 76 -10.33 6.98 -13.17
CA GLU A 76 -10.83 7.05 -11.80
C GLU A 76 -10.08 6.14 -10.83
N LEU A 77 -9.42 5.08 -11.32
CA LEU A 77 -8.72 4.11 -10.48
C LEU A 77 -7.26 4.48 -10.18
N GLY A 78 -6.80 5.70 -10.47
CA GLY A 78 -5.38 6.07 -10.34
C GLY A 78 -4.75 5.77 -8.98
N VAL A 79 -5.44 6.09 -7.89
CA VAL A 79 -4.95 5.78 -6.53
C VAL A 79 -4.97 4.27 -6.28
N THR A 80 -6.04 3.59 -6.68
CA THR A 80 -6.18 2.13 -6.54
C THR A 80 -5.09 1.38 -7.28
N LEU A 81 -4.81 1.74 -8.54
CA LEU A 81 -3.75 1.14 -9.34
C LEU A 81 -2.37 1.39 -8.72
N THR A 82 -2.14 2.59 -8.18
CA THR A 82 -0.91 2.89 -7.42
C THR A 82 -0.80 2.01 -6.17
N LYS A 83 -1.91 1.77 -5.44
CA LYS A 83 -1.95 0.88 -4.26
C LYS A 83 -1.65 -0.56 -4.61
N LEU A 84 -2.14 -1.06 -5.76
CA LEU A 84 -1.90 -2.43 -6.22
C LEU A 84 -0.41 -2.75 -6.45
N HIS A 85 0.44 -1.75 -6.71
CA HIS A 85 1.89 -1.95 -6.77
C HIS A 85 2.47 -2.50 -5.46
N CYS A 86 1.74 -2.52 -4.35
CA CYS A 86 2.19 -3.22 -3.15
C CYS A 86 2.45 -4.72 -3.39
N TRP A 87 1.75 -5.35 -4.35
CA TRP A 87 2.01 -6.74 -4.78
C TRP A 87 3.29 -6.90 -5.62
N SER A 88 3.86 -5.83 -6.19
CA SER A 88 5.10 -5.92 -6.97
C SER A 88 6.36 -5.97 -6.10
N LEU A 89 6.24 -5.78 -4.79
CA LEU A 89 7.33 -5.76 -3.80
C LEU A 89 7.88 -7.16 -3.45
N THR A 90 8.29 -7.89 -4.48
CA THR A 90 8.75 -9.29 -4.41
C THR A 90 10.05 -9.51 -3.64
N GLN A 91 10.73 -8.45 -3.20
CA GLN A 91 11.79 -8.54 -2.19
C GLN A 91 11.27 -8.99 -0.82
N TYR A 92 9.95 -8.95 -0.59
CA TYR A 92 9.31 -9.42 0.63
C TYR A 92 8.47 -10.67 0.38
N SER A 93 8.55 -11.63 1.31
CA SER A 93 7.75 -12.87 1.27
C SER A 93 6.31 -12.71 1.75
N LYS A 94 6.03 -11.69 2.58
CA LYS A 94 4.70 -11.37 3.14
C LYS A 94 4.72 -9.94 3.65
N CYS A 95 3.63 -9.23 3.45
CA CYS A 95 3.47 -7.86 3.86
C CYS A 95 2.14 -7.65 4.58
N VAL A 96 2.11 -6.61 5.42
CA VAL A 96 0.86 -6.04 5.94
C VAL A 96 0.73 -4.67 5.31
N PHE A 97 -0.27 -4.51 4.45
CA PHE A 97 -0.62 -3.20 3.93
C PHE A 97 -1.43 -2.44 4.98
N MET A 98 -1.15 -1.15 5.12
CA MET A 98 -1.87 -0.23 5.99
C MET A 98 -2.05 1.11 5.27
N ASP A 99 -3.28 1.62 5.17
CA ASP A 99 -3.52 2.96 4.63
C ASP A 99 -2.89 4.03 5.53
N ALA A 100 -2.45 5.14 4.93
CA ALA A 100 -1.71 6.19 5.62
C ALA A 100 -2.53 6.96 6.68
N ASP A 101 -3.85 6.76 6.72
CA ASP A 101 -4.77 7.31 7.73
C ASP A 101 -5.02 6.34 8.90
N THR A 102 -4.30 5.23 8.98
CA THR A 102 -4.31 4.30 10.12
C THR A 102 -3.30 4.70 11.21
N LEU A 103 -3.53 4.24 12.44
CA LEU A 103 -2.65 4.46 13.58
C LEU A 103 -2.46 3.17 14.39
N VAL A 104 -1.22 2.83 14.71
CA VAL A 104 -0.89 1.66 15.51
C VAL A 104 -0.82 2.02 16.98
N LEU A 105 -1.56 1.29 17.82
CA LEU A 105 -1.66 1.52 19.27
C LEU A 105 -0.98 0.43 20.13
N ALA A 106 -0.54 -0.66 19.48
CA ALA A 106 0.14 -1.79 20.09
C ALA A 106 1.01 -2.49 19.05
N ASN A 107 1.92 -3.37 19.48
CA ASN A 107 2.66 -4.18 18.51
C ASN A 107 1.67 -5.12 17.80
N ILE A 108 1.75 -5.18 16.47
CA ILE A 108 0.87 -5.97 15.59
C ILE A 108 1.67 -6.89 14.66
N ASP A 109 2.86 -7.30 15.11
CA ASP A 109 3.72 -8.20 14.34
C ASP A 109 3.15 -9.63 14.23
N ASP A 110 2.17 -9.98 15.07
CA ASP A 110 1.40 -11.22 15.02
C ASP A 110 0.54 -11.33 13.76
N LEU A 111 0.21 -10.21 13.09
CA LEU A 111 -0.45 -10.24 11.78
C LEU A 111 0.33 -11.03 10.73
N PHE A 112 1.66 -11.13 10.85
CA PHE A 112 2.48 -11.90 9.92
C PHE A 112 2.31 -13.43 10.05
N GLU A 113 1.58 -13.91 11.06
CA GLU A 113 1.18 -15.31 11.19
C GLU A 113 0.02 -15.68 10.24
N ARG A 114 -0.70 -14.68 9.71
CA ARG A 114 -1.85 -14.87 8.81
C ARG A 114 -1.44 -15.12 7.36
N GLU A 115 -2.35 -15.68 6.57
CA GLU A 115 -2.15 -15.96 5.14
C GLU A 115 -2.82 -14.88 4.26
N GLU A 116 -2.48 -14.87 2.97
CA GLU A 116 -3.21 -14.05 1.98
C GLU A 116 -4.55 -14.74 1.65
N LEU A 117 -5.69 -14.05 1.58
CA LEU A 117 -5.95 -12.66 1.96
C LEU A 117 -6.57 -12.65 3.36
N SER A 118 -5.99 -11.89 4.30
CA SER A 118 -6.58 -11.67 5.63
C SER A 118 -6.82 -10.18 5.87
N ALA A 119 -8.05 -9.81 6.21
CA ALA A 119 -8.46 -8.43 6.46
C ALA A 119 -9.61 -8.38 7.48
N ALA A 120 -9.88 -7.20 8.05
CA ALA A 120 -11.01 -6.98 8.94
C ALA A 120 -12.32 -6.75 8.15
N PRO A 121 -13.50 -7.10 8.70
CA PRO A 121 -14.78 -6.82 8.04
C PRO A 121 -15.03 -5.30 7.94
N ASP A 122 -15.70 -4.88 6.88
CA ASP A 122 -16.14 -3.50 6.71
C ASP A 122 -17.39 -3.21 7.58
N PRO A 123 -17.46 -2.08 8.31
CA PRO A 123 -18.60 -1.75 9.15
C PRO A 123 -19.91 -1.53 8.39
N GLY A 124 -19.85 -1.07 7.12
CA GLY A 124 -21.02 -0.77 6.31
C GLY A 124 -21.63 -2.02 5.70
N TRP A 125 -20.80 -2.87 5.10
CA TRP A 125 -21.19 -4.16 4.53
C TRP A 125 -20.28 -5.28 5.06
N PRO A 126 -20.66 -6.02 6.12
CA PRO A 126 -19.75 -6.91 6.84
C PRO A 126 -19.32 -8.16 6.07
N ASP A 127 -19.98 -8.47 4.95
CA ASP A 127 -19.53 -9.52 4.02
C ASP A 127 -18.40 -9.05 3.09
N CYS A 128 -18.10 -7.74 3.09
CA CYS A 128 -16.91 -7.17 2.48
C CYS A 128 -15.86 -6.93 3.56
N PHE A 129 -14.58 -6.99 3.19
CA PHE A 129 -13.49 -6.58 4.08
C PHE A 129 -13.14 -5.11 3.85
N ASN A 130 -12.66 -4.44 4.89
CA ASN A 130 -12.08 -3.12 4.77
C ASN A 130 -10.65 -3.23 4.21
N SER A 131 -10.36 -2.49 3.14
CA SER A 131 -9.04 -2.53 2.48
C SER A 131 -7.98 -1.64 3.14
N GLY A 132 -8.31 -1.03 4.28
CA GLY A 132 -7.43 -0.17 5.07
C GLY A 132 -6.28 -0.92 5.74
N VAL A 133 -6.51 -2.18 6.12
CA VAL A 133 -5.46 -3.06 6.66
C VAL A 133 -5.67 -4.48 6.17
N PHE A 134 -4.64 -5.05 5.53
CA PHE A 134 -4.70 -6.45 5.08
C PHE A 134 -3.32 -7.10 5.00
N VAL A 135 -3.30 -8.43 5.17
CA VAL A 135 -2.13 -9.29 5.03
C VAL A 135 -2.13 -9.90 3.63
N TYR A 136 -1.00 -9.83 2.95
CA TYR A 136 -0.85 -10.30 1.58
C TYR A 136 0.57 -10.83 1.29
N GLN A 137 0.74 -11.51 0.16
CA GLN A 137 2.01 -12.02 -0.35
C GLN A 137 2.34 -11.35 -1.68
N PRO A 138 3.41 -10.53 -1.74
CA PRO A 138 3.84 -9.93 -3.00
C PRO A 138 4.07 -10.98 -4.09
N SER A 139 3.43 -10.79 -5.24
CA SER A 139 3.44 -11.71 -6.38
C SER A 139 3.12 -10.93 -7.65
N VAL A 140 4.02 -11.00 -8.63
CA VAL A 140 3.80 -10.40 -9.96
C VAL A 140 2.60 -11.02 -10.65
N GLU A 141 2.33 -12.31 -10.41
CA GLU A 141 1.17 -13.00 -10.94
C GLU A 141 -0.13 -12.41 -10.37
N THR A 142 -0.22 -12.32 -9.04
CA THR A 142 -1.39 -11.73 -8.36
C THR A 142 -1.60 -10.27 -8.77
N TYR A 143 -0.52 -9.50 -8.86
CA TYR A 143 -0.56 -8.12 -9.36
C TYR A 143 -1.19 -8.03 -10.76
N ASN A 144 -0.73 -8.85 -11.70
CA ASN A 144 -1.28 -8.88 -13.06
C ASN A 144 -2.74 -9.33 -13.11
N GLN A 145 -3.13 -10.29 -12.27
CA GLN A 145 -4.53 -10.73 -12.13
C GLN A 145 -5.44 -9.59 -11.62
N LEU A 146 -4.97 -8.83 -10.63
CA LEU A 146 -5.69 -7.66 -10.10
C LEU A 146 -5.80 -6.53 -11.13
N LEU A 147 -4.72 -6.25 -11.89
CA LEU A 147 -4.77 -5.29 -12.99
C LEU A 147 -5.75 -5.71 -14.09
N HIS A 148 -5.78 -7.01 -14.43
CA HIS A 148 -6.73 -7.54 -15.41
C HIS A 148 -8.17 -7.36 -14.93
N LEU A 149 -8.46 -7.70 -13.66
CA LEU A 149 -9.77 -7.50 -13.06
C LEU A 149 -10.19 -6.02 -13.06
N ALA A 150 -9.30 -5.12 -12.64
CA ALA A 150 -9.55 -3.67 -12.65
C ALA A 150 -9.83 -3.14 -14.06
N SER A 151 -9.12 -3.66 -15.08
CA SER A 151 -9.35 -3.30 -16.47
C SER A 151 -10.72 -3.74 -16.96
N GLU A 152 -11.11 -4.99 -16.67
CA GLU A 152 -12.36 -5.57 -17.19
C GLU A 152 -13.59 -5.08 -16.43
N GLN A 153 -13.54 -5.08 -15.09
CA GLN A 153 -14.70 -4.87 -14.24
C GLN A 153 -14.69 -3.52 -13.51
N GLY A 154 -13.53 -2.88 -13.36
CA GLY A 154 -13.38 -1.66 -12.57
C GLY A 154 -13.46 -1.93 -11.06
N SER A 155 -13.93 -0.93 -10.31
CA SER A 155 -14.30 -1.05 -8.90
C SER A 155 -15.78 -0.69 -8.73
N PHE A 156 -16.46 -1.31 -7.77
CA PHE A 156 -17.87 -1.05 -7.51
C PHE A 156 -18.12 0.09 -6.50
N ASP A 157 -17.07 0.53 -5.80
CA ASP A 157 -17.04 1.63 -4.84
C ASP A 157 -16.57 2.96 -5.47
#